data_AF-A0A1A8D7Q1-F1
#
_entry.id   AF-A0A1A8D7Q1-F1
#
_cell.length_a   1.000
_cell.length_b   1.000
_cell.length_c   1.000
_cell.angle_alpha   90.00
_cell.angle_beta   90.00
_cell.angle_gamma   90.00
#
_symmetry.space_group_name_H-M   'P 1'
#
loop_
_entity.id
_entity.type
_entity.pdbx_description
1 polymer ?
#
loop_
_entity_poly.entity_id
_entity_poly.type
_entity_poly.pdbx_seq_one_letter_code
_entity_poly.pdbx_strand_id
1 'polypeptide(L)'
;LGSPVQEYKCEFPAAVHNLPLVEYAMIIEPCEEDDEKDVQDLRFALFTFSAVLILSVTLSGVIYARLRGHIFITYKKLVSRFLEGPKMSPNENNQKYDAFVCFSVGDYRWVEVAL
;
A
#
# COMPACT_ATOMS: atom_id res chain seq x y z
N LEU A 1 45.05 25.77 46.22
CA LEU A 1 43.67 26.28 46.33
C LEU A 1 42.95 25.79 45.08
N GLY A 2 41.98 24.90 45.25
CA GLY A 2 41.50 23.96 44.23
C GLY A 2 40.89 24.64 43.01
N SER A 3 41.02 23.99 41.85
CA SER A 3 40.41 24.43 40.60
C SER A 3 38.88 24.41 40.76
N PRO A 4 38.13 25.45 40.33
CA PRO A 4 36.68 25.56 40.55
C PRO A 4 35.87 24.40 39.95
N VAL A 5 36.46 23.66 39.01
CA VAL A 5 35.80 22.56 38.31
C VAL A 5 35.62 21.29 39.18
N GLN A 6 36.33 21.19 40.31
CA GLN A 6 36.19 20.09 41.27
C GLN A 6 35.04 20.26 42.27
N GLU A 7 34.47 21.46 42.36
CA GLU A 7 33.37 21.76 43.30
C GLU A 7 31.99 21.43 42.70
N TYR A 8 31.88 21.35 41.37
CA TYR A 8 30.63 21.07 40.69
C TYR A 8 30.42 19.56 40.51
N LYS A 9 29.33 19.05 41.10
CA LYS A 9 28.95 17.63 41.11
C LYS A 9 27.60 17.41 40.44
N CYS A 10 27.41 16.24 39.87
CA CYS A 10 26.15 15.84 39.23
C CYS A 10 25.07 15.50 40.28
N GLU A 11 23.91 16.16 40.20
CA GLU A 11 22.73 15.82 41.01
C GLU A 11 21.91 14.69 40.36
N PHE A 12 21.86 14.67 39.02
CA PHE A 12 21.16 13.69 38.21
C PHE A 12 22.01 13.28 37.00
N PRO A 13 21.77 12.11 36.37
CA PRO A 13 20.88 11.01 36.80
C PRO A 13 21.43 10.20 37.99
N ALA A 14 20.58 9.42 38.66
CA ALA A 14 20.93 8.66 39.87
C ALA A 14 22.17 7.75 39.72
N ALA A 15 22.47 7.31 38.49
CA ALA A 15 23.63 6.50 38.16
C ALA A 15 24.98 7.23 38.31
N VAL A 16 25.00 8.56 38.24
CA VAL A 16 26.23 9.40 38.31
C VAL A 16 26.14 10.46 39.41
N HIS A 17 25.26 10.26 40.39
CA HIS A 17 25.04 11.22 41.46
C HIS A 17 26.32 11.42 42.29
N ASN A 18 26.63 12.69 42.59
CA ASN A 18 27.82 13.18 43.30
C ASN A 18 29.15 13.03 42.55
N LEU A 19 29.13 12.64 41.28
CA LEU A 19 30.33 12.57 40.44
C LEU A 19 30.79 13.99 40.02
N PRO A 20 32.10 14.30 40.01
CA PRO A 20 32.60 15.57 39.49
C PRO A 20 32.29 15.74 38.01
N LEU A 21 31.91 16.95 37.58
CA LEU A 21 31.60 17.25 36.17
C LEU A 21 32.75 16.91 35.21
N VAL A 22 34.00 17.03 35.66
CA VAL A 22 35.20 16.69 34.88
C VAL A 22 35.24 15.20 34.54
N GLU A 23 34.86 14.35 35.50
CA GLU A 23 34.84 12.90 35.32
C GLU A 23 33.62 12.47 34.50
N TYR A 24 32.46 13.10 34.73
CA TYR A 24 31.25 12.89 33.92
C TYR A 24 31.52 13.08 32.41
N ALA A 25 32.20 14.18 32.04
CA ALA A 25 32.49 14.50 30.65
C ALA A 25 33.46 13.54 29.95
N MET A 26 34.24 12.74 30.71
CA MET A 26 35.13 11.72 30.14
C MET A 26 34.49 10.33 30.06
N ILE A 27 33.45 10.07 30.85
CA ILE A 27 32.85 8.75 31.02
C ILE A 27 31.59 8.57 30.15
N ILE A 28 30.87 9.66 29.85
CA ILE A 28 29.60 9.58 29.14
C ILE A 28 29.78 9.79 27.65
N GLU A 29 29.26 8.84 26.88
CA GLU A 29 29.11 8.95 25.43
C GLU A 29 27.99 9.97 25.09
N PRO A 30 28.19 10.82 24.07
CA PRO A 30 27.19 11.77 23.65
C PRO A 30 25.97 11.03 23.06
N CYS A 31 24.77 11.39 23.52
CA CYS A 31 23.51 10.78 23.05
C CYS A 31 23.19 11.07 21.57
N GLU A 32 23.92 11.97 20.91
CA GLU A 32 23.68 12.35 19.51
C GLU A 32 23.82 11.17 18.55
N GLU A 33 24.70 10.20 18.83
CA GLU A 33 24.87 9.03 17.96
C GLU A 33 23.67 8.07 17.96
N ASP A 34 23.00 7.90 19.10
CA ASP A 34 21.81 7.05 19.21
C ASP A 34 20.61 7.69 18.50
N ASP A 35 20.43 9.01 18.67
CA ASP A 35 19.38 9.76 17.99
C ASP A 35 19.57 9.77 16.46
N GLU A 36 20.81 9.87 15.97
CA GLU A 36 21.08 9.81 14.52
C GLU A 36 20.74 8.45 13.91
N LYS A 37 21.03 7.36 14.62
CA LYS A 37 20.73 5.99 14.15
C LYS A 37 19.24 5.72 14.12
N ASP A 38 18.53 6.10 15.16
CA ASP A 38 17.07 5.96 15.22
C ASP A 38 16.39 6.80 14.12
N VAL A 39 16.91 7.99 13.86
CA VAL A 39 16.44 8.85 12.77
C VAL A 39 16.76 8.26 11.39
N GLN A 40 17.90 7.61 11.21
CA GLN A 40 18.26 6.94 9.96
C GLN A 40 17.35 5.73 9.67
N ASP A 41 17.10 4.89 10.67
CA ASP A 41 16.22 3.74 10.54
C ASP A 41 14.79 4.16 10.23
N LEU A 42 14.29 5.21 10.90
CA LEU A 42 12.98 5.79 10.59
C LEU A 42 12.91 6.32 9.16
N ARG A 43 13.94 7.01 8.68
CA ARG A 43 14.01 7.51 7.29
C ARG A 43 13.99 6.37 6.29
N PHE A 44 14.74 5.29 6.55
CA PHE A 44 14.77 4.12 5.69
C PHE A 44 13.42 3.40 5.65
N ALA A 45 12.76 3.25 6.80
CA ALA A 45 11.43 2.67 6.89
C ALA A 45 10.39 3.49 6.11
N LEU A 46 10.40 4.82 6.26
CA LEU A 46 9.50 5.72 5.52
C LEU A 46 9.76 5.69 4.02
N PHE A 47 11.02 5.67 3.61
CA PHE A 47 11.38 5.54 2.20
C PHE A 47 10.88 4.23 1.61
N THR A 48 11.11 3.11 2.31
CA THR A 48 10.68 1.79 1.85
C THR A 48 9.16 1.70 1.78
N PHE A 49 8.46 2.17 2.80
CA PHE A 49 7.00 2.18 2.84
C PHE A 49 6.40 3.04 1.73
N SER A 50 6.90 4.26 1.53
CA SER A 50 6.42 5.15 0.48
C SER A 50 6.68 4.58 -0.92
N ALA A 51 7.84 3.99 -1.16
CA ALA A 51 8.16 3.33 -2.43
C ALA A 51 7.19 2.17 -2.72
N VAL A 52 6.95 1.30 -1.73
CA VAL A 52 6.00 0.18 -1.86
C VAL A 52 4.58 0.68 -2.11
N LEU A 53 4.15 1.74 -1.42
CA LEU A 53 2.84 2.35 -1.66
C LEU A 53 2.71 2.88 -3.09
N ILE A 54 3.69 3.64 -3.58
CA ILE A 54 3.66 4.18 -4.93
C ILE A 54 3.63 3.03 -5.96
N LEU A 55 4.46 2.01 -5.78
CA LEU A 55 4.48 0.83 -6.65
C LEU A 55 3.13 0.09 -6.62
N SER A 56 2.54 -0.12 -5.45
CA SER A 56 1.25 -0.81 -5.34
C SER A 56 0.10 -0.01 -5.97
N VAL A 57 0.05 1.30 -5.78
CA VAL A 57 -0.96 2.18 -6.39
C VAL A 57 -0.80 2.22 -7.91
N THR A 58 0.43 2.34 -8.41
CA THR A 58 0.67 2.36 -9.85
C THR A 58 0.36 1.02 -10.51
N LEU A 59 0.83 -0.09 -9.92
CA LEU A 59 0.54 -1.44 -10.41
C LEU A 59 -0.96 -1.74 -10.37
N SER A 60 -1.64 -1.44 -9.26
CA SER A 60 -3.10 -1.62 -9.18
C SER A 60 -3.84 -0.76 -10.20
N GLY A 61 -3.41 0.47 -10.43
CA GLY A 61 -3.95 1.33 -11.48
C GLY A 61 -3.79 0.75 -12.89
N VAL A 62 -2.60 0.21 -13.21
CA VAL A 62 -2.33 -0.43 -14.52
C VAL A 62 -3.17 -1.71 -14.69
N ILE A 63 -3.20 -2.56 -13.66
CA ILE A 63 -4.01 -3.78 -13.63
C ILE A 63 -5.49 -3.40 -13.81
N TYR A 64 -5.97 -2.39 -13.09
CA TYR A 64 -7.34 -1.91 -13.19
C TYR A 64 -7.66 -1.38 -14.59
N ALA A 65 -6.76 -0.60 -15.20
CA ALA A 65 -6.96 -0.09 -16.56
C ALA A 65 -7.05 -1.23 -17.59
N ARG A 66 -6.21 -2.27 -17.46
CA ARG A 66 -6.19 -3.43 -18.37
C ARG A 66 -7.35 -4.39 -18.14
N LEU A 67 -7.73 -4.62 -16.89
CA LEU A 67 -8.74 -5.59 -16.48
C LEU A 67 -10.08 -4.96 -16.13
N ARG A 68 -10.31 -3.68 -16.49
CA ARG A 68 -11.50 -2.90 -16.11
C ARG A 68 -12.79 -3.65 -16.42
N GLY A 69 -12.87 -4.31 -17.57
CA GLY A 69 -14.01 -5.15 -17.96
C GLY A 69 -14.17 -6.39 -17.08
N HIS A 70 -13.09 -7.12 -16.81
CA HIS A 70 -13.13 -8.35 -16.01
C HIS A 70 -13.42 -8.07 -14.53
N ILE A 71 -12.90 -6.97 -13.99
CA ILE A 71 -13.19 -6.49 -12.64
C ILE A 71 -14.67 -6.09 -12.54
N PHE A 72 -15.20 -5.37 -13.53
CA PHE A 72 -16.62 -5.00 -13.55
C PHE A 72 -17.55 -6.21 -13.60
N ILE A 73 -17.25 -7.21 -14.46
CA ILE A 73 -18.02 -8.45 -14.54
C ILE A 73 -17.96 -9.22 -13.22
N THR A 74 -16.77 -9.34 -12.64
CA THR A 74 -16.55 -10.06 -11.38
C THR A 74 -17.25 -9.37 -10.21
N TYR A 75 -17.13 -8.05 -10.12
CA TYR A 75 -17.82 -7.22 -9.13
C TYR A 75 -19.33 -7.37 -9.27
N LYS A 76 -19.87 -7.21 -10.49
CA LYS A 76 -21.30 -7.38 -10.75
C LYS A 76 -21.79 -8.78 -10.39
N LYS A 77 -21.00 -9.81 -10.67
CA LYS A 77 -21.30 -11.22 -10.34
C LYS A 77 -21.29 -11.47 -8.84
N LEU A 78 -20.34 -10.89 -8.11
CA LEU A 78 -20.27 -10.97 -6.65
C LEU A 78 -21.45 -10.23 -6.02
N VAL A 79 -21.68 -8.98 -6.42
CA VAL A 79 -22.80 -8.16 -5.93
C VAL A 79 -24.14 -8.83 -6.23
N SER A 80 -24.37 -9.36 -7.43
CA SER A 80 -25.60 -10.09 -7.74
C SER A 80 -25.75 -11.35 -6.89
N ARG A 81 -24.66 -12.07 -6.61
CA ARG A 81 -24.70 -13.28 -5.79
C ARG A 81 -24.95 -12.98 -4.31
N PHE A 82 -24.42 -11.87 -3.81
CA PHE A 82 -24.55 -11.44 -2.41
C PHE A 82 -25.87 -10.71 -2.13
N LEU A 83 -26.36 -9.88 -3.06
CA LEU A 83 -27.58 -9.09 -2.86
C LEU A 83 -28.85 -9.74 -3.40
N GLU A 84 -28.80 -10.42 -4.56
CA GLU A 84 -29.99 -11.01 -5.19
C GLU A 84 -30.14 -12.52 -4.90
N GLY A 85 -29.20 -13.10 -4.14
CA GLY A 85 -29.13 -14.55 -3.93
C GLY A 85 -28.67 -15.30 -5.20
N PRO A 86 -28.61 -16.64 -5.18
CA PRO A 86 -28.20 -17.41 -6.35
C PRO A 86 -29.17 -17.16 -7.51
N LYS A 87 -28.76 -16.40 -8.52
CA LYS A 87 -29.49 -16.35 -9.78
C LYS A 87 -29.50 -17.77 -10.37
N MET A 88 -30.71 -18.25 -10.65
CA MET A 88 -31.03 -19.48 -11.35
C MET A 88 -30.04 -19.67 -12.51
N SER A 89 -29.51 -20.88 -12.66
CA SER A 89 -28.57 -21.25 -13.71
C SER A 89 -29.00 -20.70 -15.09
N PRO A 90 -28.08 -20.21 -15.93
CA PRO A 90 -28.40 -19.72 -17.28
C PRO A 90 -29.04 -20.76 -18.22
N ASN A 91 -29.21 -22.00 -17.76
CA ASN A 91 -29.71 -23.12 -18.56
C ASN A 91 -31.25 -23.17 -18.69
N GLU A 92 -31.99 -22.20 -18.15
CA GLU A 92 -33.46 -22.19 -18.22
C GLU A 92 -34.06 -21.18 -19.20
N ASN A 93 -33.23 -20.38 -19.90
CA ASN A 93 -33.72 -19.72 -21.10
C ASN A 93 -33.37 -20.60 -22.29
N ASN A 94 -34.39 -21.25 -22.85
CA ASN A 94 -34.41 -21.94 -24.15
C ASN A 94 -34.07 -20.98 -25.32
N GLN A 95 -32.98 -20.22 -25.22
CA GLN A 95 -32.53 -19.27 -26.21
C GLN A 95 -31.71 -20.05 -27.25
N LYS A 96 -32.40 -20.54 -28.28
CA LYS A 96 -31.82 -21.39 -29.34
C LYS A 96 -30.76 -20.66 -30.20
N TYR A 97 -30.68 -19.33 -30.09
CA TYR A 97 -29.81 -18.48 -30.90
C TYR A 97 -29.11 -17.44 -30.03
N ASP A 98 -27.81 -17.24 -30.27
CA ASP A 98 -26.98 -16.27 -29.53
C ASP A 98 -27.27 -14.82 -29.92
N ALA A 99 -27.69 -14.57 -31.16
CA ALA A 99 -28.11 -13.27 -31.66
C ALA A 99 -29.08 -13.41 -32.85
N PHE A 100 -29.98 -12.43 -33.03
CA PHE A 100 -30.82 -12.30 -34.22
C PHE A 100 -30.29 -11.19 -35.12
N VAL A 101 -30.03 -11.51 -36.38
CA VAL A 101 -29.60 -10.54 -37.40
C VAL A 101 -30.78 -10.24 -38.31
N CYS A 102 -31.29 -9.02 -38.26
CA CYS A 102 -32.29 -8.53 -39.21
C CYS A 102 -31.59 -7.71 -40.30
N PHE A 103 -31.82 -8.06 -41.55
CA PHE A 103 -31.27 -7.37 -42.70
C PHE A 103 -32.31 -7.26 -43.81
N SER A 104 -32.12 -6.31 -44.73
CA SER A 104 -32.98 -6.17 -45.90
C SER A 104 -32.55 -7.15 -46.99
N VAL A 105 -33.47 -7.58 -47.87
CA VAL A 105 -33.13 -8.51 -48.97
C VAL A 105 -32.01 -7.96 -49.87
N GLY A 106 -31.90 -6.63 -49.99
CA GLY A 106 -30.83 -5.98 -50.74
C GLY A 106 -29.43 -6.19 -50.16
N ASP A 107 -29.34 -6.41 -48.84
CA ASP A 107 -28.08 -6.58 -48.11
C ASP A 107 -27.72 -8.06 -47.93
N TYR A 108 -28.52 -9.00 -48.45
CA TYR A 108 -28.30 -10.45 -48.26
C TYR A 108 -26.89 -10.89 -48.67
N ARG A 109 -26.41 -10.47 -49.83
CA ARG A 109 -25.07 -10.80 -50.33
C ARG A 109 -23.96 -10.27 -49.42
N TRP A 110 -24.19 -9.15 -48.75
CA TRP A 110 -23.21 -8.58 -47.82
C TRP A 110 -23.21 -9.37 -46.50
N VAL A 111 -24.39 -9.74 -46.00
CA VAL A 111 -24.54 -10.55 -44.80
C VAL A 111 -24.01 -11.96 -44.99
N GLU A 112 -24.28 -12.60 -46.14
CA GLU A 112 -23.79 -13.96 -46.46
C GLU A 112 -22.26 -14.03 -46.54
N VAL A 113 -21.59 -12.96 -46.99
CA VAL A 113 -20.13 -12.91 -47.07
C VAL A 113 -19.48 -12.60 -45.70
N ALA A 114 -20.21 -11.94 -44.81
CA ALA A 114 -19.72 -11.53 -43.49
C ALA A 114 -19.95 -12.57 -42.38
N LEU A 115 -20.80 -13.57 -42.63
CA LEU A 115 -21.11 -14.71 -41.75
C LEU A 115 -20.26 -15.93 -42.09
#